data_AF-A0A7L2YFC4-F1
#
_entry.id   AF-A0A7L2YFC4-F1
#
_cell.length_a   1.000
_cell.length_b   1.000
_cell.length_c   1.000
_cell.angle_alpha   90.00
_cell.angle_beta   90.00
_cell.angle_gamma   90.00
#
_symmetry.space_group_name_H-M   'P 1'
#
loop_
_entity.id
_entity.type
_entity.pdbx_description
1 polymer ?
#
loop_
_entity_poly.entity_id
_entity_poly.type
_entity_poly.pdbx_seq_one_letter_code
_entity_poly.pdbx_strand_id
1 'polypeptide(L)'
;DCCSSVLPKSKGSFSSVNYPSPYPNNSNCLWLIRIRRSKIFLQFEAFDLQTSSDCSSDYIKIYDGNSKNSPVLLDKYCGKGPLPSLVASGSAMLVEFASDRSITGTGFRASYNRVNCGDTFTHSNGVITSPNYPKKYPQNQACFWVISSPVGYKVSLKMLSFELEDSDRCIYDYLLIHDGSRPTSPAVGPYCGTQKVADFTSTGNFVLVEFHSDIVWELPGFVMSYTF
;
A
#
# COMPACT_ATOMS: atom_id res chain seq x y z
N ASP A 1 -25.66 -13.80 -1.60
CA ASP A 1 -25.62 -12.99 -0.36
C ASP A 1 -25.00 -11.63 -0.60
N CYS A 2 -25.60 -10.57 -0.03
CA CYS A 2 -25.16 -9.20 -0.22
C CYS A 2 -24.14 -8.82 0.87
N CYS A 3 -22.87 -8.75 0.48
CA CYS A 3 -21.71 -8.39 1.31
C CYS A 3 -21.26 -6.93 1.06
N SER A 4 -22.11 -6.14 0.39
CA SER A 4 -21.74 -4.79 -0.01
C SER A 4 -21.87 -3.79 1.14
N SER A 5 -20.85 -2.96 1.36
CA SER A 5 -20.83 -2.00 2.46
C SER A 5 -20.06 -0.73 2.12
N VAL A 6 -20.44 0.37 2.79
CA VAL A 6 -19.68 1.62 2.77
C VAL A 6 -18.85 1.68 4.06
N LEU A 7 -17.57 1.97 3.91
CA LEU A 7 -16.57 1.98 4.97
C LEU A 7 -16.07 3.43 5.17
N PRO A 8 -16.71 4.24 6.04
CA PRO A 8 -16.45 5.67 6.16
C PRO A 8 -15.36 6.03 7.19
N LYS A 9 -14.87 5.05 7.96
CA LYS A 9 -13.89 5.28 9.02
C LYS A 9 -12.53 5.60 8.40
N SER A 10 -11.66 6.29 9.13
CA SER A 10 -10.31 6.59 8.66
C SER A 10 -9.35 5.40 8.73
N LYS A 11 -9.81 4.29 9.31
CA LYS A 11 -9.15 2.98 9.31
C LYS A 11 -10.17 1.88 9.55
N GLY A 12 -9.86 0.67 9.10
CA GLY A 12 -10.68 -0.51 9.38
C GLY A 12 -10.19 -1.73 8.60
N SER A 13 -10.96 -2.80 8.70
CA SER A 13 -10.72 -4.03 7.95
C SER A 13 -12.03 -4.58 7.39
N PHE A 14 -11.91 -5.42 6.38
CA PHE A 14 -12.99 -6.18 5.79
C PHE A 14 -12.45 -7.51 5.25
N SER A 15 -13.33 -8.48 5.04
CA SER A 15 -12.97 -9.80 4.55
C SER A 15 -14.05 -10.35 3.64
N SER A 16 -13.69 -11.37 2.85
CA SER A 16 -14.70 -12.20 2.21
C SER A 16 -15.63 -12.83 3.25
N VAL A 17 -16.86 -13.15 2.83
CA VAL A 17 -17.81 -13.88 3.68
C VAL A 17 -17.19 -15.21 4.11
N ASN A 18 -17.41 -15.61 5.35
CA ASN A 18 -16.89 -16.83 6.00
C ASN A 18 -15.38 -16.87 6.30
N TYR A 19 -14.57 -15.91 5.86
CA TYR A 19 -13.12 -15.91 6.12
C TYR A 19 -12.83 -16.17 7.62
N PRO A 20 -11.93 -17.11 7.97
CA PRO A 20 -10.96 -17.82 7.10
C PRO A 20 -11.49 -19.12 6.46
N SER A 21 -12.78 -19.45 6.63
CA SER A 21 -13.41 -20.57 5.93
C SER A 21 -13.76 -20.17 4.47
N PRO A 22 -14.00 -21.16 3.59
CA PRO A 22 -14.22 -20.86 2.19
C PRO A 22 -15.39 -19.91 1.92
N TYR A 23 -15.17 -18.97 1.00
CA TYR A 23 -16.20 -17.99 0.61
C TYR A 23 -17.33 -18.65 -0.20
N PRO A 24 -18.55 -18.09 -0.22
CA PRO A 24 -19.65 -18.64 -1.01
C PRO A 24 -19.45 -18.53 -2.53
N ASN A 25 -19.97 -19.50 -3.28
CA ASN A 25 -20.14 -19.40 -4.73
C ASN A 25 -21.14 -18.29 -5.09
N ASN A 26 -21.02 -17.73 -6.29
CA ASN A 26 -21.86 -16.66 -6.84
C ASN A 26 -21.88 -15.40 -5.96
N SER A 27 -20.77 -15.13 -5.28
CA SER A 27 -20.61 -13.90 -4.49
C SER A 27 -20.45 -12.70 -5.41
N ASN A 28 -20.99 -11.57 -4.99
CA ASN A 28 -20.78 -10.28 -5.64
C ASN A 28 -20.77 -9.21 -4.54
N CYS A 29 -19.58 -8.91 -4.03
CA CYS A 29 -19.36 -8.01 -2.91
C CYS A 29 -18.71 -6.71 -3.37
N LEU A 30 -19.18 -5.59 -2.81
CA LEU A 30 -18.59 -4.27 -3.03
C LEU A 30 -18.28 -3.58 -1.70
N TRP A 31 -17.01 -3.22 -1.47
CA TRP A 31 -16.63 -2.35 -0.36
C TRP A 31 -16.21 -0.99 -0.88
N LEU A 32 -16.98 0.04 -0.52
CA LEU A 32 -16.65 1.43 -0.85
C LEU A 32 -16.00 2.10 0.36
N ILE A 33 -14.67 2.23 0.31
CA ILE A 33 -13.89 2.95 1.32
C ILE A 33 -13.95 4.44 1.01
N ARG A 34 -14.32 5.26 2.01
CA ARG A 34 -14.40 6.72 1.87
C ARG A 34 -13.79 7.43 3.08
N ILE A 35 -12.63 8.04 2.90
CA ILE A 35 -11.92 8.76 3.97
C ILE A 35 -11.92 10.25 3.65
N ARG A 36 -12.61 11.05 4.46
CA ARG A 36 -12.71 12.50 4.23
C ARG A 36 -11.31 13.14 4.23
N ARG A 37 -10.99 13.85 3.15
CA ARG A 37 -9.80 14.70 2.99
C ARG A 37 -8.45 13.96 3.14
N SER A 38 -8.41 12.64 2.91
CA SER A 38 -7.15 11.90 2.90
C SER A 38 -7.21 10.79 1.85
N LYS A 39 -6.04 10.40 1.34
CA LYS A 39 -5.87 9.24 0.47
C LYS A 39 -6.06 7.94 1.27
N ILE A 40 -6.33 6.86 0.57
CA ILE A 40 -6.56 5.54 1.17
C ILE A 40 -5.38 4.63 0.85
N PHE A 41 -4.79 4.04 1.88
CA PHE A 41 -3.88 2.91 1.78
C PHE A 41 -4.64 1.62 2.09
N LEU A 42 -4.46 0.59 1.25
CA LEU A 42 -5.09 -0.72 1.37
C LEU A 42 -4.00 -1.79 1.31
N GLN A 43 -4.07 -2.78 2.21
CA GLN A 43 -3.19 -3.93 2.23
C GLN A 43 -3.97 -5.22 2.50
N PHE A 44 -3.42 -6.35 2.07
CA PHE A 44 -4.01 -7.67 2.26
C PHE A 44 -3.22 -8.46 3.29
N GLU A 45 -3.90 -8.91 4.35
CA GLU A 45 -3.33 -9.75 5.41
C GLU A 45 -3.31 -11.23 4.99
N ALA A 46 -4.27 -11.64 4.17
CA ALA A 46 -4.36 -12.96 3.58
C ALA A 46 -5.17 -12.91 2.28
N PHE A 47 -4.82 -13.77 1.32
CA PHE A 47 -5.52 -13.88 0.05
C PHE A 47 -5.36 -15.26 -0.59
N ASP A 48 -6.50 -15.86 -0.91
CA ASP A 48 -6.65 -17.20 -1.48
C ASP A 48 -7.99 -17.32 -2.21
N LEU A 49 -7.96 -17.05 -3.52
CA LEU A 49 -9.08 -17.21 -4.45
C LEU A 49 -8.78 -18.32 -5.47
N GLN A 50 -9.82 -18.85 -6.11
CA GLN A 50 -9.67 -19.80 -7.22
C GLN A 50 -8.78 -19.21 -8.34
N THR A 51 -7.71 -19.92 -8.69
CA THR A 51 -6.89 -19.59 -9.85
C THR A 51 -7.62 -19.93 -11.15
N SER A 52 -7.61 -19.02 -12.12
CA SER A 52 -8.14 -19.23 -13.47
C SER A 52 -7.40 -18.36 -14.48
N SER A 53 -7.51 -18.68 -15.78
CA SER A 53 -6.94 -17.82 -16.84
C SER A 53 -7.57 -16.43 -16.76
N ASP A 54 -6.72 -15.40 -16.75
CA ASP A 54 -7.12 -13.99 -16.65
C ASP A 54 -8.09 -13.68 -15.49
N CYS A 55 -8.08 -14.53 -14.45
CA CYS A 55 -8.98 -14.46 -13.31
C CYS A 55 -10.46 -14.34 -13.73
N SER A 56 -10.86 -15.15 -14.71
CA SER A 56 -12.22 -15.15 -15.27
C SER A 56 -13.27 -15.77 -14.35
N SER A 57 -12.87 -16.69 -13.45
CA SER A 57 -13.75 -17.34 -12.47
C SER A 57 -13.97 -16.44 -11.26
N ASP A 58 -13.00 -16.44 -10.34
CA ASP A 58 -13.05 -15.65 -9.11
C ASP A 58 -12.01 -14.55 -9.18
N TYR A 59 -12.35 -13.35 -8.73
CA TYR A 59 -11.42 -12.24 -8.76
C TYR A 59 -11.71 -11.19 -7.69
N ILE A 60 -10.65 -10.48 -7.31
CA ILE A 60 -10.75 -9.15 -6.74
C ILE A 60 -10.35 -8.11 -7.78
N LYS A 61 -11.02 -6.96 -7.78
CA LYS A 61 -10.70 -5.82 -8.63
C LYS A 61 -10.87 -4.53 -7.83
N ILE A 62 -9.96 -3.58 -8.03
CA ILE A 62 -9.88 -2.38 -7.18
C ILE A 62 -9.82 -1.14 -8.06
N TYR A 63 -10.72 -0.21 -7.79
CA TYR A 63 -10.89 1.02 -8.54
C TYR A 63 -10.45 2.24 -7.71
N ASP A 64 -9.77 3.17 -8.36
CA ASP A 64 -9.26 4.44 -7.84
C ASP A 64 -10.37 5.50 -7.78
N GLY A 65 -11.42 5.21 -7.02
CA GLY A 65 -12.55 6.12 -6.87
C GLY A 65 -13.78 5.45 -6.27
N ASN A 66 -14.94 6.02 -6.57
CA ASN A 66 -16.20 5.66 -5.93
C ASN A 66 -17.10 4.73 -6.77
N SER A 67 -16.66 4.31 -7.95
CA SER A 67 -17.48 3.54 -8.88
C SER A 67 -16.63 2.61 -9.77
N LYS A 68 -17.30 1.67 -10.46
CA LYS A 68 -16.65 0.79 -11.44
C LYS A 68 -16.19 1.52 -12.72
N ASN A 69 -16.56 2.80 -12.89
CA ASN A 69 -16.10 3.66 -13.99
C ASN A 69 -14.82 4.44 -13.62
N SER A 70 -14.38 4.38 -12.35
CA SER A 70 -13.13 5.01 -11.93
C SER A 70 -11.91 4.28 -12.50
N PRO A 71 -10.73 4.93 -12.59
CA PRO A 71 -9.51 4.27 -13.03
C PRO A 71 -9.21 3.01 -12.21
N VAL A 72 -8.55 2.01 -12.80
CA VAL A 72 -8.26 0.74 -12.12
C VAL A 72 -6.93 0.85 -11.38
N LEU A 73 -6.92 0.55 -10.07
CA LEU A 73 -5.69 0.41 -9.27
C LEU A 73 -5.11 -1.00 -9.37
N LEU A 74 -5.99 -2.00 -9.36
CA LEU A 74 -5.66 -3.41 -9.53
C LEU A 74 -6.75 -4.02 -10.41
N ASP A 75 -6.36 -4.58 -11.56
CA ASP A 75 -7.30 -5.31 -12.40
C ASP A 75 -7.65 -6.66 -11.77
N LYS A 76 -8.39 -7.52 -12.48
CA LYS A 76 -8.77 -8.83 -11.95
C LYS A 76 -7.54 -9.60 -11.45
N TYR A 77 -7.57 -9.94 -10.17
CA TYR A 77 -6.51 -10.70 -9.50
C TYR A 77 -7.09 -11.88 -8.71
N CYS A 78 -6.39 -13.01 -8.73
CA CYS A 78 -6.84 -14.29 -8.18
C CYS A 78 -5.65 -15.20 -7.86
N GLY A 79 -5.93 -16.38 -7.32
CA GLY A 79 -4.93 -17.32 -6.83
C GLY A 79 -4.59 -17.11 -5.36
N LYS A 80 -3.44 -17.66 -4.94
CA LYS A 80 -3.00 -17.66 -3.54
C LYS A 80 -1.66 -16.96 -3.40
N GLY A 81 -1.55 -16.09 -2.40
CA GLY A 81 -0.31 -15.38 -2.10
C GLY A 81 -0.55 -13.93 -1.69
N PRO A 82 0.51 -13.21 -1.31
CA PRO A 82 0.39 -11.81 -0.94
C PRO A 82 -0.04 -10.97 -2.15
N LEU A 83 -0.92 -10.00 -1.92
CA LEU A 83 -1.19 -8.94 -2.88
C LEU A 83 -0.30 -7.74 -2.56
N PRO A 84 0.11 -6.97 -3.57
CA PRO A 84 0.75 -5.70 -3.32
C PRO A 84 -0.22 -4.76 -2.59
N SER A 85 0.32 -3.93 -1.73
CA SER A 85 -0.43 -2.81 -1.15
C SER A 85 -0.81 -1.79 -2.23
N LEU A 86 -1.86 -1.02 -1.98
CA LEU A 86 -2.42 -0.06 -2.94
C LEU A 86 -2.70 1.28 -2.27
N VAL A 87 -2.42 2.36 -2.97
CA VAL A 87 -2.76 3.72 -2.55
C VAL A 87 -3.68 4.36 -3.58
N ALA A 88 -4.83 4.85 -3.13
CA ALA A 88 -5.73 5.64 -3.96
C ALA A 88 -5.16 7.04 -4.22
N SER A 89 -5.43 7.59 -5.40
CA SER A 89 -5.11 8.98 -5.72
C SER A 89 -5.99 9.96 -4.96
N GLY A 90 -7.19 9.54 -4.55
CA GLY A 90 -8.18 10.35 -3.88
C GLY A 90 -8.75 9.76 -2.59
N SER A 91 -9.90 10.30 -2.17
CA SER A 91 -10.57 9.98 -0.90
C SER A 91 -11.57 8.83 -0.99
N ALA A 92 -11.62 8.13 -2.11
CA ALA A 92 -12.50 7.00 -2.34
C ALA A 92 -11.75 5.86 -3.05
N MET A 93 -12.05 4.63 -2.65
CA MET A 93 -11.55 3.41 -3.27
C MET A 93 -12.69 2.38 -3.26
N LEU A 94 -12.96 1.75 -4.40
CA LEU A 94 -13.97 0.71 -4.52
C LEU A 94 -13.27 -0.64 -4.71
N VAL A 95 -13.61 -1.59 -3.84
CA VAL A 95 -13.12 -2.98 -3.91
C VAL A 95 -14.27 -3.87 -4.34
N GLU A 96 -14.08 -4.64 -5.40
CA GLU A 96 -15.03 -5.60 -5.95
C GLU A 96 -14.48 -7.01 -5.80
N PHE A 97 -15.26 -7.90 -5.21
CA PHE A 97 -15.00 -9.34 -5.21
C PHE A 97 -16.17 -10.05 -5.88
N ALA A 98 -15.87 -10.94 -6.82
CA ALA A 98 -16.86 -11.81 -7.45
C ALA A 98 -16.35 -13.25 -7.49
N SER A 99 -17.27 -14.21 -7.34
CA SER A 99 -17.00 -15.64 -7.50
C SER A 99 -18.00 -16.33 -8.43
N ASP A 100 -17.58 -17.43 -9.05
CA ASP A 100 -18.40 -18.23 -9.96
C ASP A 100 -19.25 -19.31 -9.22
N ARG A 101 -19.75 -20.31 -9.95
CA ARG A 101 -20.66 -21.33 -9.42
C ARG A 101 -19.97 -22.42 -8.60
N SER A 102 -18.64 -22.50 -8.58
CA SER A 102 -17.89 -23.61 -7.98
C SER A 102 -16.45 -23.24 -7.63
N ILE A 103 -15.79 -24.09 -6.83
CA ILE A 103 -14.38 -23.98 -6.45
C ILE A 103 -14.12 -22.69 -5.66
N THR A 104 -13.78 -22.85 -4.38
CA THR A 104 -13.63 -21.73 -3.46
C THR A 104 -12.33 -21.88 -2.69
N GLY A 105 -11.57 -20.80 -2.54
CA GLY A 105 -10.45 -20.72 -1.60
C GLY A 105 -10.88 -20.24 -0.22
N THR A 106 -9.93 -20.08 0.71
CA THR A 106 -10.18 -19.53 2.06
C THR A 106 -10.58 -18.04 2.07
N GLY A 107 -10.44 -17.36 0.93
CA GLY A 107 -10.87 -15.99 0.74
C GLY A 107 -9.78 -14.98 1.07
N PHE A 108 -10.18 -13.82 1.58
CA PHE A 108 -9.23 -12.76 1.89
C PHE A 108 -9.64 -11.95 3.11
N ARG A 109 -8.63 -11.31 3.71
CA ARG A 109 -8.80 -10.27 4.72
C ARG A 109 -7.90 -9.10 4.36
N ALA A 110 -8.49 -7.91 4.35
CA ALA A 110 -7.81 -6.68 4.00
C ALA A 110 -8.00 -5.63 5.10
N SER A 111 -7.00 -4.78 5.27
CA SER A 111 -7.07 -3.60 6.13
C SER A 111 -6.76 -2.34 5.34
N TYR A 112 -7.43 -1.26 5.70
CA TYR A 112 -7.25 0.04 5.09
C TYR A 112 -7.01 1.11 6.14
N ASN A 113 -6.19 2.09 5.79
CA ASN A 113 -5.85 3.23 6.62
C ASN A 113 -5.87 4.51 5.78
N ARG A 114 -6.11 5.64 6.45
CA ARG A 114 -5.83 6.95 5.86
C ARG A 114 -4.32 7.05 5.62
N VAL A 115 -3.92 7.73 4.56
CA VAL A 115 -2.54 8.18 4.41
C VAL A 115 -2.32 9.32 5.39
N ASN A 116 -1.36 9.15 6.31
CA ASN A 116 -1.11 10.08 7.42
C ASN A 116 -0.19 11.23 7.02
N CYS A 117 0.79 10.94 6.17
CA CYS A 117 1.81 11.89 5.76
C CYS A 117 2.39 11.52 4.40
N GLY A 118 3.30 12.34 3.90
CA GLY A 118 3.78 12.22 2.53
C GLY A 118 3.55 13.50 1.74
N ASP A 119 4.28 13.64 0.64
CA ASP A 119 4.14 14.74 -0.30
C ASP A 119 4.55 14.30 -1.71
N THR A 120 4.32 15.15 -2.71
CA THR A 120 4.87 14.99 -4.05
C THR A 120 5.93 16.05 -4.31
N PHE A 121 7.15 15.60 -4.55
CA PHE A 121 8.30 16.45 -4.83
C PHE A 121 8.62 16.50 -6.31
N THR A 122 8.72 17.71 -6.87
CA THR A 122 9.07 17.96 -8.27
C THR A 122 10.30 18.84 -8.44
N HIS A 123 10.93 19.26 -7.34
CA HIS A 123 12.18 20.03 -7.36
C HIS A 123 13.38 19.10 -7.59
N SER A 124 14.45 19.58 -8.23
CA SER A 124 15.60 18.74 -8.62
C SER A 124 16.39 18.15 -7.45
N ASN A 125 16.17 18.64 -6.24
CA ASN A 125 16.78 18.10 -5.03
C ASN A 125 15.94 18.45 -3.81
N GLY A 126 16.16 17.71 -2.73
CA GLY A 126 15.53 17.99 -1.45
C GLY A 126 15.89 16.96 -0.40
N VAL A 127 15.21 17.09 0.74
CA VAL A 127 15.36 16.20 1.89
C VAL A 127 13.99 15.71 2.30
N ILE A 128 13.90 14.41 2.58
CA ILE A 128 12.72 13.76 3.14
C ILE A 128 13.08 13.30 4.54
N THR A 129 12.22 13.60 5.51
CA THR A 129 12.37 13.14 6.88
C THR A 129 11.14 12.37 7.33
N SER A 130 11.33 11.44 8.26
CA SER A 130 10.21 10.92 9.05
C SER A 130 9.45 12.06 9.72
N PRO A 131 8.15 11.89 10.02
CA PRO A 131 7.39 12.91 10.75
C PRO A 131 8.05 13.22 12.10
N ASN A 132 8.00 14.49 12.49
CA ASN A 132 8.59 15.03 13.72
C ASN A 132 10.11 14.99 13.86
N TYR A 133 10.85 14.46 12.89
CA TYR A 133 12.31 14.41 12.95
C TYR A 133 12.90 15.79 13.35
N PRO A 134 13.86 15.86 14.30
CA PRO A 134 14.61 14.76 14.92
C PRO A 134 13.93 14.10 16.14
N LYS A 135 12.70 14.50 16.48
CA LYS A 135 11.92 13.80 17.51
C LYS A 135 11.37 12.49 16.95
N LYS A 136 10.89 11.64 17.84
CA LYS A 136 10.30 10.34 17.49
C LYS A 136 9.12 10.48 16.52
N TYR A 137 9.07 9.60 15.53
CA TYR A 137 7.90 9.52 14.65
C TYR A 137 6.65 9.10 15.43
N PRO A 138 5.43 9.48 15.00
CA PRO A 138 4.22 8.98 15.64
C PRO A 138 3.98 7.50 15.31
N GLN A 139 3.17 6.83 16.14
CA GLN A 139 2.64 5.49 15.89
C GLN A 139 1.60 5.48 14.75
N ASN A 140 1.35 4.31 14.17
CA ASN A 140 0.31 4.04 13.17
C ASN A 140 0.37 4.97 11.96
N GLN A 141 1.59 5.17 11.44
CA GLN A 141 1.78 5.97 10.23
C GLN A 141 1.72 5.08 9.00
N ALA A 142 1.09 5.60 7.95
CA ALA A 142 1.22 5.14 6.59
C ALA A 142 1.57 6.37 5.74
N CYS A 143 2.82 6.47 5.32
CA CYS A 143 3.38 7.67 4.71
C CYS A 143 3.97 7.38 3.34
N PHE A 144 3.67 8.24 2.37
CA PHE A 144 4.02 8.03 0.97
C PHE A 144 4.57 9.32 0.35
N TRP A 145 5.87 9.37 0.08
CA TRP A 145 6.49 10.50 -0.63
C TRP A 145 6.83 10.10 -2.05
N VAL A 146 6.27 10.82 -3.03
CA VAL A 146 6.57 10.60 -4.45
C VAL A 146 7.55 11.65 -4.92
N ILE A 147 8.68 11.24 -5.47
CA ILE A 147 9.63 12.12 -6.16
C ILE A 147 9.40 11.93 -7.66
N SER A 148 9.15 13.03 -8.35
CA SER A 148 8.83 13.07 -9.79
C SER A 148 9.85 13.94 -10.51
N SER A 149 10.79 13.31 -11.21
CA SER A 149 11.71 14.00 -12.09
C SER A 149 11.14 14.12 -13.52
N PRO A 150 11.68 15.05 -14.34
CA PRO A 150 11.33 15.11 -15.76
C PRO A 150 11.68 13.80 -16.48
N VAL A 151 10.95 13.52 -17.57
CA VAL A 151 11.20 12.34 -18.40
C VAL A 151 12.65 12.34 -18.89
N GLY A 152 13.33 11.20 -18.77
CA GLY A 152 14.73 11.02 -19.13
C GLY A 152 15.72 11.18 -17.97
N TYR A 153 15.28 11.71 -16.83
CA TYR A 153 16.09 11.79 -15.61
C TYR A 153 15.85 10.60 -14.70
N LYS A 154 16.83 10.31 -13.84
CA LYS A 154 16.74 9.30 -12.77
C LYS A 154 16.89 9.99 -11.42
N VAL A 155 16.18 9.47 -10.43
CA VAL A 155 16.23 9.96 -9.05
C VAL A 155 17.25 9.15 -8.28
N SER A 156 18.21 9.84 -7.65
CA SER A 156 19.16 9.25 -6.73
C SER A 156 18.79 9.61 -5.29
N LEU A 157 18.69 8.62 -4.43
CA LEU A 157 18.46 8.74 -2.99
C LEU A 157 19.72 8.39 -2.22
N LYS A 158 19.97 9.18 -1.17
CA LYS A 158 21.03 8.92 -0.21
C LYS A 158 20.48 8.97 1.21
N MET A 159 20.66 7.89 1.96
CA MET A 159 20.25 7.85 3.36
C MET A 159 21.29 8.60 4.21
N LEU A 160 20.84 9.58 4.99
CA LEU A 160 21.69 10.42 5.85
C LEU A 160 21.62 9.99 7.32
N SER A 161 20.46 9.54 7.78
CA SER A 161 20.21 9.02 9.13
C SER A 161 19.06 8.01 9.06
N PHE A 162 19.15 6.90 9.79
CA PHE A 162 18.13 5.85 9.79
C PHE A 162 18.11 5.09 11.10
N GLU A 163 16.98 5.15 11.80
CA GLU A 163 16.71 4.45 13.05
C GLU A 163 15.20 4.20 13.19
N LEU A 164 14.78 2.98 12.88
CA LEU A 164 13.42 2.46 13.07
C LEU A 164 13.42 1.28 14.05
N GLU A 165 12.26 0.90 14.58
CA GLU A 165 12.12 -0.29 15.42
C GLU A 165 12.70 -1.52 14.71
N ASP A 166 13.57 -2.28 15.40
CA ASP A 166 14.19 -3.46 14.82
C ASP A 166 13.33 -4.72 15.05
N SER A 167 13.17 -5.54 14.01
CA SER A 167 12.41 -6.79 14.08
C SER A 167 12.82 -7.77 12.99
N ASP A 168 12.58 -9.07 13.23
CA ASP A 168 12.78 -10.09 12.19
C ASP A 168 11.95 -9.75 10.96
N ARG A 169 12.62 -9.61 9.81
CA ARG A 169 12.01 -9.25 8.52
C ARG A 169 11.24 -7.92 8.51
N CYS A 170 11.50 -7.03 9.47
CA CYS A 170 10.90 -5.68 9.54
C CYS A 170 9.36 -5.69 9.55
N ILE A 171 8.78 -6.55 10.37
CA ILE A 171 7.32 -6.76 10.43
C ILE A 171 6.57 -5.70 11.24
N TYR A 172 7.28 -4.89 12.04
CA TYR A 172 6.68 -3.79 12.81
C TYR A 172 6.81 -2.47 12.05
N ASP A 173 7.91 -1.75 12.26
CA ASP A 173 8.23 -0.52 11.53
C ASP A 173 9.12 -0.80 10.34
N TYR A 174 8.81 -0.20 9.19
CA TYR A 174 9.60 -0.41 7.98
C TYR A 174 9.57 0.75 7.01
N LEU A 175 10.64 0.83 6.22
CA LEU A 175 10.78 1.68 5.05
C LEU A 175 10.94 0.83 3.79
N LEU A 176 10.18 1.14 2.75
CA LEU A 176 10.32 0.62 1.40
C LEU A 176 10.65 1.75 0.42
N ILE A 177 11.50 1.46 -0.56
CA ILE A 177 11.82 2.36 -1.66
C ILE A 177 11.41 1.68 -2.96
N HIS A 178 10.41 2.25 -3.63
CA HIS A 178 9.86 1.74 -4.87
C HIS A 178 10.44 2.47 -6.08
N ASP A 179 10.90 1.72 -7.08
CA ASP A 179 11.34 2.18 -8.38
C ASP A 179 10.13 2.49 -9.28
N GLY A 180 9.40 3.54 -8.94
CA GLY A 180 8.19 3.97 -9.61
C GLY A 180 7.32 4.86 -8.71
N SER A 181 6.14 5.25 -9.18
CA SER A 181 5.25 6.17 -8.45
C SER A 181 4.17 5.50 -7.61
N ARG A 182 4.16 4.16 -7.54
CA ARG A 182 3.10 3.36 -6.88
C ARG A 182 3.69 2.25 -6.01
N PRO A 183 3.00 1.82 -4.93
CA PRO A 183 3.46 0.72 -4.09
C PRO A 183 3.57 -0.63 -4.84
N THR A 184 2.88 -0.75 -5.98
CA THR A 184 2.97 -1.92 -6.87
C THR A 184 4.25 -1.94 -7.72
N SER A 185 5.05 -0.87 -7.72
CA SER A 185 6.31 -0.82 -8.46
C SER A 185 7.38 -1.67 -7.75
N PRO A 186 8.37 -2.20 -8.49
CA PRO A 186 9.49 -2.94 -7.88
C PRO A 186 10.12 -2.16 -6.73
N ALA A 187 10.50 -2.82 -5.65
CA ALA A 187 10.98 -2.15 -4.45
C ALA A 187 12.22 -2.81 -3.85
N VAL A 188 12.97 -2.04 -3.08
CA VAL A 188 14.05 -2.51 -2.20
C VAL A 188 13.67 -2.27 -0.73
N GLY A 189 14.18 -3.15 0.14
CA GLY A 189 13.75 -3.27 1.53
C GLY A 189 12.94 -4.56 1.77
N PRO A 190 12.13 -4.64 2.85
CA PRO A 190 11.92 -3.61 3.87
C PRO A 190 13.18 -3.32 4.69
N TYR A 191 13.35 -2.06 5.10
CA TYR A 191 14.42 -1.64 5.99
C TYR A 191 13.87 -1.26 7.36
N CYS A 192 14.54 -1.70 8.43
CA CYS A 192 14.24 -1.38 9.82
C CYS A 192 15.54 -1.40 10.68
N GLY A 193 15.44 -1.11 11.98
CA GLY A 193 16.60 -1.03 12.86
C GLY A 193 17.53 0.15 12.57
N THR A 194 18.83 -0.03 12.83
CA THR A 194 19.90 0.98 12.62
C THR A 194 20.86 0.62 11.49
N GLN A 195 20.50 -0.38 10.68
CA GLN A 195 21.35 -0.88 9.62
C GLN A 195 21.56 0.17 8.52
N LYS A 196 22.74 0.12 7.88
CA LYS A 196 23.07 1.01 6.76
C LYS A 196 22.16 0.71 5.57
N VAL A 197 21.29 1.65 5.23
CA VAL A 197 20.50 1.61 3.99
C VAL A 197 21.41 2.03 2.83
N ALA A 198 21.45 1.21 1.77
CA ALA A 198 22.24 1.50 0.59
C ALA A 198 21.65 2.69 -0.19
N ASP A 199 22.51 3.44 -0.87
CA ASP A 199 22.07 4.46 -1.82
C ASP A 199 21.30 3.80 -2.96
N PHE A 200 20.27 4.49 -3.46
CA PHE A 200 19.35 3.97 -4.47
C PHE A 200 19.29 4.91 -5.65
N THR A 201 19.31 4.38 -6.87
CA THR A 201 19.06 5.16 -8.09
C THR A 201 17.96 4.47 -8.90
N SER A 202 16.91 5.22 -9.23
CA SER A 202 15.78 4.69 -9.99
C SER A 202 16.16 4.30 -11.41
N THR A 203 15.39 3.40 -12.00
CA THR A 203 15.49 3.10 -13.43
C THR A 203 14.72 4.10 -14.28
N GLY A 204 13.63 4.66 -13.73
CA GLY A 204 12.79 5.68 -14.37
C GLY A 204 12.86 7.04 -13.69
N ASN A 205 11.87 7.88 -13.98
CA ASN A 205 11.78 9.26 -13.50
C ASN A 205 10.94 9.42 -12.21
N PHE A 206 10.59 8.32 -11.56
CA PHE A 206 9.79 8.32 -10.34
C PHE A 206 10.41 7.44 -9.26
N VAL A 207 10.29 7.89 -8.02
CA VAL A 207 10.53 7.08 -6.83
C VAL A 207 9.41 7.31 -5.84
N LEU A 208 8.95 6.24 -5.21
CA LEU A 208 8.04 6.30 -4.07
C LEU A 208 8.78 5.80 -2.83
N VAL A 209 8.79 6.62 -1.79
CA VAL A 209 9.25 6.24 -0.45
C VAL A 209 8.02 5.95 0.40
N GLU A 210 7.95 4.73 0.94
CA GLU A 210 6.85 4.23 1.76
C GLU A 210 7.36 3.94 3.17
N PHE A 211 6.74 4.56 4.19
CA PHE A 211 7.08 4.37 5.60
C PHE A 211 5.85 3.96 6.40
N HIS A 212 6.03 2.93 7.23
CA HIS A 212 5.03 2.44 8.15
C HIS A 212 5.54 2.36 9.57
N SER A 213 4.68 2.72 10.53
CA SER A 213 4.89 2.47 11.95
C SER A 213 3.72 1.76 12.61
N ASP A 214 4.01 0.92 13.60
CA ASP A 214 3.04 0.14 14.34
C ASP A 214 2.44 0.91 15.56
N ILE A 215 1.87 0.22 16.54
CA ILE A 215 1.23 0.85 17.72
C ILE A 215 2.17 1.10 18.90
N VAL A 216 3.46 0.76 18.80
CA VAL A 216 4.43 0.84 19.90
C VAL A 216 5.82 1.27 19.40
N TRP A 217 6.73 1.56 20.34
CA TRP A 217 8.19 1.64 20.13
C TRP A 217 8.68 2.59 19.04
N GLU A 218 8.43 3.88 19.23
CA GLU A 218 8.87 4.91 18.29
C GLU A 218 10.33 5.34 18.50
N LEU A 219 11.04 5.58 17.40
CA LEU A 219 12.43 6.03 17.35
C LEU A 219 12.56 7.33 16.53
N PRO A 220 13.75 7.98 16.47
CA PRO A 220 13.93 9.24 15.74
C PRO A 220 13.54 9.16 14.25
N GLY A 221 13.64 7.99 13.63
CA GLY A 221 13.24 7.78 12.25
C GLY A 221 14.38 7.99 11.26
N PHE A 222 14.11 8.69 10.16
CA PHE A 222 15.07 8.78 9.07
C PHE A 222 15.16 10.18 8.46
N VAL A 223 16.31 10.41 7.82
CA VAL A 223 16.57 11.54 6.93
C VAL A 223 17.22 10.99 5.69
N MET A 224 16.67 11.32 4.53
CA MET A 224 17.30 11.03 3.24
C MET A 224 17.31 12.28 2.37
N SER A 225 18.33 12.43 1.54
CA SER A 225 18.35 13.43 0.48
C SER A 225 18.08 12.78 -0.87
N TYR A 226 17.47 13.52 -1.78
CA TYR A 226 17.31 13.12 -3.17
C TYR A 226 17.84 14.18 -4.13
N THR A 227 18.25 13.73 -5.32
CA THR A 227 18.62 14.58 -6.46
C THR A 227 18.20 13.93 -7.78
N PHE A 228 17.91 14.74 -8.79
CA PHE A 228 17.78 14.32 -10.19
C PHE A 228 18.18 15.43 -11.15
#